data_AF-A0A6V8PI89-F1
#
_entry.id   AF-A0A6V8PI89-F1
#
_cell.length_a   1.000
_cell.length_b   1.000
_cell.length_c   1.000
_cell.angle_alpha   90.00
_cell.angle_beta   90.00
_cell.angle_gamma   90.00
#
_symmetry.space_group_name_H-M   'P 1'
#
loop_
_entity.id
_entity.type
_entity.pdbx_description
1 polymer ?
#
loop_
_entity_poly.entity_id
_entity_poly.type
_entity_poly.pdbx_seq_one_letter_code
_entity_poly.pdbx_strand_id
1 'polypeptide(L)'
;MKGVLKRITLLGSVSGRNAGDVALIASIMSEIRNLHPEVTFEIPTINPAFIKKHYSHLVARPVSMLPWHLSVKMLGLPTFLSVRRADMVLVFDAVLFDRKLFNE
;
A
#
# COMPACT_ATOMS: atom_id res chain seq x y z
N MET A 1 -21.99 -3.45 -13.92
CA MET A 1 -21.72 -2.10 -13.37
C MET A 1 -20.21 -1.93 -13.27
N LYS A 2 -19.59 -1.00 -14.00
CA LYS A 2 -18.17 -0.66 -13.76
C LYS A 2 -18.10 -0.06 -12.36
N GLY A 3 -17.52 -0.79 -11.40
CA GLY A 3 -17.36 -0.30 -10.03
C GLY A 3 -16.49 0.96 -10.05
N VAL A 4 -16.98 2.03 -9.43
CA VAL A 4 -16.18 3.26 -9.26
C VAL A 4 -15.02 2.91 -8.34
N LEU A 5 -13.79 3.11 -8.80
CA LEU A 5 -12.58 2.87 -8.04
C LEU A 5 -12.51 3.87 -6.88
N LYS A 6 -12.81 3.44 -5.65
CA LYS A 6 -12.83 4.31 -4.47
C LYS A 6 -11.77 3.93 -3.44
N ARG A 7 -11.39 2.66 -3.39
CA ARG A 7 -10.46 2.16 -2.37
C ARG A 7 -9.44 1.19 -2.94
N ILE A 8 -8.17 1.52 -2.72
CA ILE A 8 -7.04 0.69 -3.11
C ILE A 8 -6.28 0.25 -1.86
N THR A 9 -6.05 -1.05 -1.70
CA THR A 9 -5.15 -1.56 -0.65
C THR A 9 -3.75 -1.73 -1.24
N LEU A 10 -2.73 -1.14 -0.60
CA LEU A 10 -1.33 -1.23 -0.99
C LEU A 10 -0.62 -2.23 -0.07
N LEU A 11 -0.35 -3.44 -0.55
CA LEU A 11 0.35 -4.48 0.19
C LEU A 11 1.84 -4.44 -0.13
N GLY A 12 2.69 -4.03 0.80
CA GLY A 12 4.13 -4.04 0.57
C GLY A 12 4.95 -3.62 1.78
N SER A 13 6.28 -3.62 1.65
CA SER A 13 7.20 -3.16 2.71
C SER A 13 7.23 -1.64 2.83
N VAL A 14 6.11 -1.03 3.24
CA VAL A 14 5.98 0.44 3.41
C VAL A 14 6.29 0.85 4.86
N SER A 15 7.45 0.41 5.37
CA SER A 15 7.89 0.74 6.74
C SER A 15 8.79 1.97 6.81
N GLY A 16 9.09 2.61 5.67
CA GLY A 16 9.97 3.79 5.60
C GLY A 16 11.46 3.48 5.72
N ARG A 17 11.86 2.22 5.58
CA ARG A 17 13.27 1.78 5.69
C ARG A 17 14.05 1.93 4.39
N ASN A 18 13.36 2.05 3.25
CA ASN A 18 13.94 2.24 1.94
C ASN A 18 13.35 3.51 1.30
N ALA A 19 14.20 4.52 1.08
CA ALA A 19 13.77 5.79 0.49
C ALA A 19 13.34 5.66 -0.98
N GLY A 20 13.93 4.72 -1.73
CA GLY A 20 13.55 4.45 -3.13
C GLY A 20 12.13 3.89 -3.23
N ASP A 21 11.81 2.89 -2.43
CA ASP A 21 10.46 2.30 -2.39
C ASP A 21 9.41 3.34 -1.98
N VAL A 22 9.75 4.20 -1.01
CA VAL A 22 8.88 5.29 -0.57
C VAL A 22 8.57 6.27 -1.70
N ALA A 23 9.59 6.64 -2.49
CA ALA A 23 9.45 7.55 -3.62
C ALA A 23 8.64 6.91 -4.76
N LEU A 24 8.93 5.65 -5.12
CA LEU A 24 8.17 4.92 -6.16
C LEU A 24 6.70 4.79 -5.80
N ILE A 25 6.39 4.39 -4.56
CA ILE A 25 5.01 4.27 -4.09
C ILE A 25 4.33 5.64 -4.07
N ALA A 26 5.02 6.70 -3.63
CA ALA A 26 4.48 8.06 -3.65
C ALA A 26 4.12 8.53 -5.07
N SER A 27 5.00 8.30 -6.05
CA SER A 27 4.77 8.64 -7.44
C SER A 27 3.57 7.88 -8.02
N ILE A 28 3.49 6.57 -7.80
CA ILE A 28 2.38 5.74 -8.29
C ILE A 28 1.05 6.20 -7.68
N MET A 29 1.02 6.44 -6.36
CA MET A 29 -0.17 6.94 -5.67
C MET A 29 -0.60 8.31 -6.19
N SER A 30 0.36 9.20 -6.46
CA SER A 30 0.12 10.53 -7.02
C SER A 30 -0.53 10.45 -8.41
N GLU A 31 0.01 9.63 -9.31
CA GLU A 31 -0.55 9.46 -10.66
C GLU A 31 -1.96 8.84 -10.62
N ILE A 32 -2.18 7.83 -9.77
CA ILE A 32 -3.52 7.25 -9.61
C ILE A 32 -4.52 8.29 -9.10
N ARG A 33 -4.10 9.17 -8.18
CA ARG A 33 -4.95 10.26 -7.65
C ARG A 33 -5.23 11.34 -8.68
N ASN A 34 -4.29 11.63 -9.57
CA ASN A 34 -4.51 12.56 -10.67
C ASN A 34 -5.61 12.06 -11.61
N LEU A 35 -5.65 10.75 -11.86
CA LEU A 35 -6.68 10.10 -12.68
C LEU A 35 -7.99 9.87 -11.91
N HIS A 36 -7.91 9.59 -10.61
CA HIS A 36 -9.04 9.28 -9.74
C HIS A 36 -8.94 10.03 -8.40
N PRO A 37 -9.36 11.32 -8.35
CA PRO A 37 -9.23 12.17 -7.17
C PRO A 37 -10.02 11.71 -5.94
N GLU A 38 -10.99 10.81 -6.11
CA GLU A 38 -11.81 10.22 -5.06
C GLU A 38 -11.16 9.00 -4.38
N VAL A 39 -10.08 8.45 -4.96
CA VAL A 39 -9.45 7.23 -4.44
C VAL A 39 -8.81 7.48 -3.08
N THR A 40 -9.04 6.51 -2.20
CA THR A 40 -8.39 6.37 -0.88
C THR A 40 -7.47 5.17 -0.87
N PHE A 41 -6.31 5.31 -0.23
CA PHE A 41 -5.34 4.23 -0.10
C PHE A 41 -5.34 3.66 1.31
N GLU A 42 -5.26 2.35 1.42
CA GLU A 42 -5.11 1.63 2.68
C GLU A 42 -3.79 0.87 2.68
N ILE A 43 -2.92 1.18 3.63
CA ILE A 43 -1.55 0.65 3.67
C ILE A 43 -1.38 -0.15 4.95
N PRO A 44 -1.44 -1.49 4.90
CA PRO A 44 -1.02 -2.33 6.01
C PRO A 44 0.43 -2.05 6.38
N THR A 45 0.66 -1.67 7.64
CA THR A 45 2.00 -1.36 8.15
C THR A 45 2.14 -1.66 9.63
N ILE A 46 3.36 -2.00 10.04
CA ILE A 46 3.76 -2.04 11.45
C ILE A 46 4.13 -0.65 12.00
N ASN A 47 4.25 0.37 11.13
CA ASN A 47 4.56 1.74 11.51
C ASN A 47 3.50 2.74 11.00
N PRO A 48 2.31 2.82 11.64
CA PRO A 48 1.23 3.72 11.22
C PRO A 48 1.62 5.21 11.24
N ALA A 49 2.53 5.60 12.15
CA ALA A 49 2.98 6.98 12.28
C ALA A 49 3.76 7.44 11.04
N PHE A 50 4.59 6.57 10.47
CA PHE A 50 5.32 6.85 9.23
C PHE A 50 4.36 7.18 8.08
N ILE A 51 3.32 6.37 7.90
CA ILE A 51 2.33 6.57 6.84
C ILE A 51 1.56 7.87 7.03
N LYS A 52 1.10 8.15 8.26
CA LYS A 52 0.40 9.42 8.54
C LYS A 52 1.28 10.64 8.30
N LYS A 53 2.58 10.55 8.59
CA LYS A 53 3.51 11.67 8.38
C LYS A 53 3.83 11.90 6.90
N HIS A 54 4.08 10.83 6.14
CA HIS A 54 4.60 10.95 4.78
C HIS A 54 3.52 10.90 3.69
N TYR A 55 2.39 10.26 3.93
CA TYR A 55 1.34 10.04 2.91
C TYR A 55 -0.02 10.67 3.26
N SER A 56 -0.10 11.51 4.30
CA SER A 56 -1.34 12.23 4.67
C SER A 56 -1.93 13.05 3.52
N HIS A 57 -1.06 13.65 2.71
CA HIS A 57 -1.45 14.45 1.54
C HIS A 57 -2.09 13.61 0.41
N LEU A 58 -1.90 12.30 0.41
CA LEU A 58 -2.47 11.36 -0.59
C LEU A 58 -3.69 10.60 -0.06
N VAL A 59 -4.29 11.03 1.06
CA VAL A 59 -5.45 10.35 1.69
C VAL A 59 -5.14 8.88 2.02
N ALA A 60 -3.89 8.59 2.39
CA ALA A 60 -3.47 7.26 2.79
C ALA A 60 -3.84 6.98 4.26
N ARG A 61 -4.50 5.86 4.50
CA ARG A 61 -4.87 5.37 5.83
C ARG A 61 -3.98 4.18 6.19
N PRO A 62 -3.23 4.25 7.30
CA PRO A 62 -2.51 3.08 7.77
C PRO A 62 -3.51 2.03 8.28
N VAL A 63 -3.28 0.78 7.89
CA VAL A 63 -3.95 -0.39 8.47
C VAL A 63 -2.94 -1.03 9.42
N SER A 64 -3.26 -1.07 10.71
CA SER A 64 -2.33 -1.58 11.71
C SER A 64 -2.10 -3.08 11.53
N MET A 65 -0.84 -3.48 11.36
CA MET A 65 -0.38 -4.87 11.36
C MET A 65 0.18 -5.32 12.72
N LEU A 66 -0.09 -4.56 13.78
CA LEU A 66 0.50 -4.82 15.08
C LEU A 66 -0.08 -6.10 15.72
N PRO A 67 0.73 -6.90 16.44
CA PRO A 67 0.32 -8.23 16.91
C PRO A 67 -0.95 -8.23 17.77
N TRP A 68 -1.17 -7.17 18.55
CA TRP A 68 -2.37 -6.98 19.38
C TRP A 68 -3.67 -6.78 18.58
N HIS A 69 -3.60 -6.66 17.25
CA HIS A 69 -4.75 -6.67 16.34
C HIS A 69 -4.95 -8.04 15.66
N LEU A 70 -4.50 -9.14 16.28
CA LEU A 70 -4.57 -10.50 15.70
C LEU A 70 -3.86 -10.59 14.33
N SER A 71 -2.66 -10.02 14.22
CA SER A 71 -1.88 -10.00 12.99
C SER A 71 -0.54 -10.71 13.14
N VAL A 72 -0.30 -11.75 12.33
CA VAL A 72 1.03 -12.33 12.15
C VAL A 72 1.61 -11.75 10.85
N LYS A 73 2.49 -10.73 10.97
CA LYS A 73 2.98 -9.97 9.81
C LYS A 73 1.79 -9.41 9.00
N MET A 74 1.66 -9.78 7.71
CA MET A 74 0.56 -9.36 6.82
C MET A 74 -0.70 -10.20 6.96
N LEU A 75 -0.63 -11.33 7.66
CA LEU A 75 -1.76 -12.24 7.90
C LEU A 75 -2.47 -11.83 9.18
N GLY A 76 -3.26 -10.76 9.09
CA GLY A 76 -4.08 -10.26 10.18
C GLY A 76 -5.47 -9.86 9.73
N LEU A 77 -6.42 -9.92 10.68
CA LEU A 77 -7.82 -9.54 10.44
C LEU A 77 -7.96 -8.11 9.83
N PRO A 78 -7.20 -7.09 10.27
CA PRO A 78 -7.27 -5.76 9.66
C PRO A 78 -6.87 -5.73 8.19
N THR A 79 -5.80 -6.46 7.83
CA THR A 79 -5.34 -6.60 6.44
C THR A 79 -6.36 -7.34 5.60
N PHE A 80 -6.93 -8.43 6.12
CA PHE A 80 -7.97 -9.19 5.43
C PHE A 80 -9.21 -8.34 5.14
N LEU A 81 -9.68 -7.56 6.12
CA LEU A 81 -10.81 -6.64 5.94
C LEU A 81 -10.48 -5.53 4.93
N SER A 82 -9.26 -5.00 4.95
CA SER A 82 -8.76 -4.01 3.97
C SER A 82 -8.81 -4.57 2.55
N VAL A 83 -8.28 -5.77 2.34
CA VAL A 83 -8.28 -6.46 1.05
C VAL A 83 -9.71 -6.74 0.57
N ARG A 84 -10.57 -7.27 1.44
CA ARG A 84 -11.96 -7.64 1.10
C ARG A 84 -12.82 -6.44 0.68
N ARG A 85 -12.55 -5.26 1.24
CA ARG A 85 -13.30 -4.02 0.95
C ARG A 85 -12.66 -3.15 -0.13
N ALA A 86 -11.52 -3.57 -0.67
CA ALA A 86 -10.83 -2.84 -1.72
C ALA A 86 -11.45 -3.12 -3.08
N ASP A 87 -11.55 -2.09 -3.91
CA ASP A 87 -11.91 -2.25 -5.33
C ASP A 87 -10.69 -2.76 -6.12
N MET A 88 -9.48 -2.50 -5.62
CA MET A 88 -8.21 -2.96 -6.19
C MET A 88 -7.18 -3.19 -5.08
N VAL A 89 -6.32 -4.20 -5.27
CA VAL A 89 -5.17 -4.46 -4.40
C VAL A 89 -3.91 -4.34 -5.25
N LEU A 90 -3.00 -3.46 -4.85
CA LEU A 90 -1.68 -3.35 -5.45
C LEU A 90 -0.66 -3.98 -4.51
N VAL A 91 0.12 -4.92 -5.03
CA VAL A 91 1.13 -5.65 -4.26
C VAL A 91 2.50 -5.16 -4.70
N PHE A 92 3.24 -4.59 -3.75
CA PHE A 92 4.62 -4.10 -3.90
C PHE A 92 5.52 -4.96 -3.01
N ASP A 93 6.11 -6.00 -3.59
CA ASP A 93 7.19 -6.70 -2.93
C ASP A 93 8.51 -6.00 -3.26
N ALA A 94 9.47 -5.99 -2.34
CA ALA A 94 10.82 -5.49 -2.60
C ALA A 94 11.63 -6.45 -3.53
N VAL A 95 10.99 -7.23 -4.41
CA VAL A 95 11.55 -8.43 -5.05
C VAL A 95 11.08 -8.57 -6.49
N LEU A 96 11.74 -7.88 -7.43
CA LEU A 96 12.05 -8.36 -8.78
C LEU A 96 13.00 -7.37 -9.48
N PHE A 97 14.11 -7.01 -8.82
CA PHE A 97 15.34 -6.83 -9.58
C PHE A 97 16.00 -8.20 -9.66
N ASP A 98 15.51 -9.04 -10.58
CA ASP A 98 16.37 -10.10 -11.08
C ASP A 98 17.50 -9.45 -11.88
N ARG A 99 18.74 -9.87 -11.67
CA ARG A 99 19.89 -9.42 -12.47
C ARG A 99 19.91 -10.10 -13.86
N LYS A 100 18.80 -10.71 -14.28
CA LYS A 100 18.71 -11.58 -15.45
C LYS A 100 17.33 -11.72 -16.12
N LEU A 101 16.39 -10.79 -15.93
CA LEU A 101 15.26 -10.71 -16.86
C LEU A 101 15.74 -10.01 -18.15
N PHE A 102 16.01 -10.79 -19.20
CA PHE A 102 16.48 -10.41 -20.56
C PHE A 102 17.98 -10.18 -20.78
N ASN A 103 18.84 -11.13 -20.41
CA ASN A 103 20.07 -11.34 -21.18
C ASN A 103 20.02 -12.74 -21.81
N GLU A 104 19.94 -12.76 -23.13
CA GLU A 104 20.41 -13.89 -23.94
C GLU A 104 21.91 -14.16 -23.68
#